data_AF-A0A3P7K5D6-F1
#
_entry.id   AF-A0A3P7K5D6-F1
#
_cell.length_a   1.000
_cell.length_b   1.000
_cell.length_c   1.000
_cell.angle_alpha   90.00
_cell.angle_beta   90.00
_cell.angle_gamma   90.00
#
_symmetry.space_group_name_H-M   'P 1'
#
loop_
_entity.id
_entity.type
_entity.pdbx_description
1 polymer ?
#
loop_
_entity_poly.entity_id
_entity_poly.type
_entity_poly.pdbx_seq_one_letter_code
_entity_poly.pdbx_strand_id
1 'polypeptide(L)'
;FLILYGEFCVLTVMMASWSKYAIHQTFHAIIFHILVCLAFSSHIKTMFTDPGAVPKGNATDEYIQRLQFTRKSVIYKCAKCSSVKPERAHHCSVCGRCVRRMDHHCPWVNNCVGEGNQKYFVLFTMYIALLSTHAIYWAVWQFVLCVNGDWQNCSLFEPPVTAILLVFLIFEAILFAIFTLIMFSTQLSSICNDQTCIESMKNEQYNSGPDGWKNLQMIFGGPFSLRWFNPFAAPHLSKLAFEYSV
;
A
#
# COMPACT_ATOMS: atom_id res chain seq x y z
N PHE A 1 -14.83 -4.96 -6.45
CA PHE A 1 -15.62 -4.55 -7.62
C PHE A 1 -14.72 -4.18 -8.79
N LEU A 2 -13.90 -3.13 -8.66
CA LEU A 2 -13.01 -2.63 -9.71
C LEU A 2 -11.97 -3.66 -10.22
N ILE A 3 -11.27 -4.34 -9.31
CA ILE A 3 -10.37 -5.46 -9.69
C ILE A 3 -11.11 -6.58 -10.46
N LEU A 4 -12.37 -6.88 -10.10
CA LEU A 4 -13.17 -7.90 -10.77
C LEU A 4 -13.60 -7.45 -12.17
N TYR A 5 -13.86 -6.15 -12.36
CA TYR A 5 -14.13 -5.60 -13.69
C TYR A 5 -12.88 -5.66 -14.59
N GLY A 6 -11.71 -5.30 -14.04
CA GLY A 6 -10.43 -5.47 -14.73
C GLY A 6 -10.16 -6.92 -15.12
N GLU A 7 -10.37 -7.86 -14.20
CA GLU A 7 -10.25 -9.30 -14.44
C GLU A 7 -11.23 -9.78 -15.52
N PHE A 8 -12.50 -9.37 -15.44
CA PHE A 8 -13.50 -9.66 -16.46
C PHE A 8 -13.05 -9.16 -17.84
N CYS A 9 -12.60 -7.91 -17.96
CA CYS A 9 -12.14 -7.36 -19.22
C CYS A 9 -10.93 -8.12 -19.77
N VAL A 10 -9.94 -8.42 -18.93
CA VAL A 10 -8.74 -9.17 -19.34
C VAL A 10 -9.11 -10.57 -19.84
N LEU A 11 -9.96 -11.30 -19.12
CA LEU A 11 -10.33 -12.66 -19.49
C LEU A 11 -11.24 -12.73 -20.72
N THR A 12 -12.20 -11.81 -20.85
CA THR A 12 -13.27 -11.93 -21.88
C THR A 12 -13.01 -11.12 -23.13
N VAL A 13 -12.37 -9.95 -23.02
CA VAL A 13 -12.08 -9.08 -24.15
C VAL A 13 -10.69 -9.37 -24.70
N MET A 14 -9.72 -9.64 -23.83
CA MET A 14 -8.32 -9.60 -24.23
C MET A 14 -7.72 -10.97 -24.56
N MET A 15 -8.29 -12.06 -24.02
CA MET A 15 -7.89 -13.42 -24.41
C MET A 15 -8.58 -13.94 -25.69
N ALA A 16 -9.44 -13.16 -26.33
CA ALA A 16 -10.18 -13.61 -27.51
C ALA A 16 -9.28 -13.94 -28.72
N SER A 17 -8.12 -13.29 -28.82
CA SER A 17 -7.13 -13.56 -29.89
C SER A 17 -6.10 -14.66 -29.55
N TRP A 18 -6.36 -15.49 -28.52
CA TRP A 18 -5.39 -16.46 -27.98
C TRP A 18 -4.80 -17.38 -29.05
N SER A 19 -5.63 -17.83 -30.00
CA SER A 19 -5.20 -18.76 -31.06
C SER A 19 -4.07 -18.20 -31.93
N LYS A 20 -3.98 -16.87 -32.11
CA LYS A 20 -2.97 -16.22 -32.96
C LYS A 20 -1.72 -15.79 -32.19
N TYR A 21 -1.86 -15.41 -30.92
CA TYR A 21 -0.78 -14.87 -30.09
C TYR A 21 -0.64 -15.60 -28.74
N ALA A 22 -0.74 -16.94 -28.77
CA ALA A 22 -0.83 -17.76 -27.55
C ALA A 22 0.31 -17.53 -26.55
N ILE A 23 1.57 -17.45 -27.01
CA ILE A 23 2.73 -17.27 -26.13
C ILE A 23 2.66 -15.91 -25.41
N HIS A 24 2.43 -14.84 -26.17
CA HIS A 24 2.33 -13.49 -25.65
C HIS A 24 1.18 -13.35 -24.65
N GLN A 25 -0.01 -13.84 -25.02
CA GLN A 25 -1.18 -13.77 -24.16
C GLN A 25 -1.03 -14.61 -22.89
N THR A 26 -0.49 -15.83 -23.00
CA THR A 26 -0.23 -16.68 -21.82
C THR A 26 0.74 -15.99 -20.87
N PHE A 27 1.85 -15.45 -21.39
CA PHE A 27 2.85 -14.77 -20.57
C PHE A 27 2.28 -13.56 -19.83
N HIS A 28 1.57 -12.68 -20.55
CA HIS A 28 0.96 -11.51 -19.94
C HIS A 28 -0.20 -11.88 -19.00
N ALA A 29 -0.97 -12.93 -19.28
CA ALA A 29 -1.99 -13.43 -18.37
C ALA A 29 -1.36 -13.92 -17.06
N ILE A 30 -0.28 -14.68 -17.10
CA ILE A 30 0.45 -15.11 -15.90
C ILE A 30 0.91 -13.90 -15.08
N ILE A 31 1.51 -12.89 -15.72
CA ILE A 31 1.92 -11.65 -15.04
C ILE A 31 0.73 -10.96 -14.36
N PHE A 32 -0.39 -10.81 -15.07
CA PHE A 32 -1.59 -10.16 -14.54
C PHE A 32 -2.08 -10.86 -13.27
N HIS A 33 -2.24 -12.19 -13.32
CA HIS A 33 -2.72 -12.96 -12.16
C HIS A 33 -1.74 -12.90 -10.98
N ILE A 34 -0.43 -12.93 -11.24
CA ILE A 34 0.58 -12.74 -10.18
C ILE A 34 0.42 -11.35 -9.54
N LEU A 35 0.28 -10.29 -10.33
CA LEU A 35 0.09 -8.93 -9.83
C LEU A 35 -1.21 -8.80 -9.02
N VAL A 36 -2.32 -9.40 -9.48
CA VAL A 36 -3.59 -9.44 -8.75
C VAL A 36 -3.41 -10.14 -7.39
N CYS A 37 -2.80 -11.31 -7.36
CA CYS A 37 -2.54 -12.06 -6.13
C CYS A 37 -1.68 -11.26 -5.14
N LEU A 38 -0.63 -10.59 -5.62
CA LEU A 38 0.26 -9.78 -4.79
C LEU A 38 -0.42 -8.50 -4.28
N ALA A 39 -1.18 -7.82 -5.14
CA ALA A 39 -1.96 -6.64 -4.78
C ALA A 39 -3.01 -6.98 -3.71
N PHE A 40 -3.78 -8.04 -3.93
CA PHE A 40 -4.81 -8.51 -3.01
C PHE A 40 -4.20 -8.93 -1.66
N SER A 41 -3.11 -9.71 -1.70
CA SER A 41 -2.42 -10.15 -0.48
C SER A 41 -1.87 -8.96 0.32
N SER A 42 -1.29 -7.97 -0.36
CA SER A 42 -0.77 -6.74 0.28
C SER A 42 -1.90 -5.89 0.87
N HIS A 43 -3.04 -5.79 0.18
CA HIS A 43 -4.22 -5.09 0.66
C HIS A 43 -4.76 -5.72 1.94
N ILE A 44 -5.02 -7.04 1.93
CA ILE A 44 -5.46 -7.80 3.11
C ILE A 44 -4.47 -7.65 4.27
N LYS A 45 -3.17 -7.76 4.01
CA LYS A 45 -2.16 -7.54 5.06
C LYS A 45 -2.21 -6.12 5.62
N THR A 46 -2.42 -5.10 4.80
CA THR A 46 -2.54 -3.72 5.27
C THR A 46 -3.80 -3.52 6.13
N MET A 47 -4.92 -4.12 5.72
CA MET A 47 -6.21 -4.03 6.43
C MET A 47 -6.15 -4.67 7.82
N PHE A 48 -5.59 -5.87 7.92
CA PHE A 48 -5.70 -6.70 9.13
C PHE A 48 -4.45 -6.73 10.02
N THR A 49 -3.33 -6.19 9.58
CA THR A 49 -2.15 -6.07 10.44
C THR A 49 -2.33 -4.90 11.41
N ASP A 50 -1.95 -5.10 12.67
CA ASP A 50 -1.89 -4.01 13.65
C ASP A 50 -0.94 -2.91 13.15
N PRO A 51 -1.41 -1.66 12.95
CA PRO A 51 -0.57 -0.57 12.47
C PRO A 51 0.49 -0.11 13.48
N GLY A 52 0.48 -0.65 14.71
CA GLY A 52 1.34 -0.24 15.82
C GLY A 52 0.53 0.43 16.93
N ALA A 53 -0.63 -0.13 17.28
CA ALA A 53 -1.50 0.39 18.32
C ALA A 53 -0.78 0.48 19.68
N VAL A 54 -1.06 1.56 20.41
CA VAL A 54 -0.57 1.76 21.78
C VAL A 54 -1.64 1.23 22.76
N PRO A 55 -1.26 0.44 23.79
CA PRO A 55 -2.20 -0.01 24.81
C PRO A 55 -2.91 1.16 25.51
N LYS A 56 -4.21 1.00 25.75
CA LYS A 56 -5.02 1.98 26.50
C LYS A 56 -4.81 1.80 28.01
N GLY A 57 -4.99 2.87 28.77
CA GLY A 57 -4.96 2.81 30.24
C GLY A 57 -3.56 2.59 30.85
N ASN A 58 -2.49 2.56 30.06
CA ASN A 58 -1.13 2.37 30.57
C ASN A 58 -0.55 3.63 31.24
N ALA A 59 -1.29 4.75 31.32
CA ALA A 59 -0.86 5.98 31.97
C ALA A 59 -1.04 5.95 33.51
N THR A 60 -0.52 4.92 34.17
CA THR A 60 -0.48 4.87 35.64
C THR A 60 0.63 5.75 36.20
N ASP A 61 0.43 6.34 37.38
CA ASP A 61 1.42 7.23 37.99
C ASP A 61 2.77 6.54 38.22
N GLU A 62 2.76 5.27 38.62
CA GLU A 62 3.97 4.44 38.74
C GLU A 62 4.72 4.29 37.41
N TYR A 63 3.99 4.01 36.32
CA TYR A 63 4.60 3.85 35.01
C TYR A 63 5.19 5.17 34.49
N ILE A 64 4.49 6.28 34.72
CA ILE A 64 4.97 7.62 34.35
C ILE A 64 6.20 8.00 35.15
N GLN A 65 6.22 7.78 36.47
CA GLN A 65 7.38 8.04 37.33
C GLN A 65 8.58 7.22 36.88
N ARG A 66 8.39 5.94 36.58
CA ARG A 66 9.44 5.06 36.04
C ARG A 66 10.00 5.62 34.73
N LEU A 67 9.15 6.02 33.79
CA LEU A 67 9.58 6.59 32.51
C LEU A 67 10.31 7.94 32.67
N GLN A 68 9.84 8.80 33.56
CA GLN A 68 10.51 10.08 33.86
C GLN A 68 11.92 9.85 34.44
N PHE A 69 12.06 8.88 35.34
CA PHE A 69 13.35 8.51 35.91
C PHE A 69 14.31 7.95 34.86
N THR A 70 13.83 7.09 33.95
CA THR A 70 14.66 6.46 32.92
C THR A 70 15.02 7.40 31.77
N ARG A 71 14.07 8.21 31.26
CA ARG A 71 14.25 8.98 30.02
C ARG A 71 14.63 10.44 30.21
N LYS A 72 14.48 11.00 31.44
CA LYS A 72 14.71 12.43 31.73
C LYS A 72 14.07 13.37 30.68
N SER A 73 12.93 12.99 30.12
CA SER A 73 12.24 13.71 29.04
C SER A 73 10.77 13.92 29.35
N VAL A 74 10.14 14.87 28.63
CA VAL A 74 8.72 15.19 28.80
C VAL A 74 7.87 14.01 28.34
N ILE A 75 7.02 13.51 29.23
CA ILE A 75 6.10 12.40 28.94
C ILE A 75 4.77 12.97 28.45
N TYR A 76 4.43 12.68 27.20
CA TYR A 76 3.13 13.04 26.64
C TYR A 76 2.08 11.97 26.96
N LYS A 77 0.84 12.39 27.23
CA LYS A 77 -0.30 11.50 27.49
C LYS A 77 -1.41 11.77 26.47
N CYS A 78 -2.15 10.73 26.11
CA CYS A 78 -3.39 10.86 25.36
C CYS A 78 -4.58 10.83 26.33
N ALA A 79 -5.30 11.95 26.47
CA ALA A 79 -6.47 12.03 27.34
C ALA A 79 -7.60 11.06 26.92
N LYS A 80 -7.80 10.85 25.62
CA LYS A 80 -8.86 9.97 25.09
C LYS A 80 -8.59 8.48 25.34
N CYS A 81 -7.32 8.08 25.32
CA CYS A 81 -6.90 6.68 25.50
C CYS A 81 -6.46 6.37 26.94
N SER A 82 -6.32 7.39 27.78
CA SER A 82 -5.62 7.31 29.08
C SER A 82 -4.30 6.56 28.97
N SER A 83 -3.53 6.85 27.90
CA SER A 83 -2.30 6.13 27.58
C SER A 83 -1.11 7.08 27.54
N VAL A 84 0.05 6.62 28.00
CA VAL A 84 1.32 7.28 27.69
C VAL A 84 1.51 7.22 26.19
N LYS A 85 1.82 8.36 25.60
CA LYS A 85 1.99 8.54 24.16
C LYS A 85 3.48 8.36 23.84
N PRO A 86 3.89 7.25 23.19
CA PRO A 86 5.24 7.12 22.70
C PRO A 86 5.58 8.27 21.75
N GLU A 87 6.86 8.52 21.59
CA GLU A 87 7.35 9.48 20.61
C GLU A 87 6.81 9.15 19.22
N ARG A 88 6.43 10.18 18.44
CA ARG A 88 5.86 10.05 17.08
C ARG A 88 4.55 9.24 16.99
N ALA A 89 3.94 8.86 18.10
CA ALA A 89 2.60 8.28 18.08
C ALA A 89 1.56 9.39 17.84
N HIS A 90 0.39 9.06 17.28
CA HIS A 90 -0.73 10.00 17.17
C HIS A 90 -2.06 9.29 17.43
N HIS A 91 -3.04 10.03 17.97
CA HIS A 91 -4.38 9.50 18.21
C HIS A 91 -5.22 9.62 16.94
N CYS A 92 -5.69 8.49 16.41
CA CYS A 92 -6.66 8.48 15.33
C CYS A 92 -8.07 8.47 15.92
N SER A 93 -8.85 9.52 15.64
CA SER A 93 -10.25 9.61 16.07
C SER A 93 -11.14 8.56 15.42
N VAL A 94 -10.86 8.19 14.17
CA VAL A 94 -11.62 7.17 13.43
C VAL A 94 -11.41 5.78 14.03
N CYS A 95 -10.16 5.41 14.31
CA CYS A 95 -9.85 4.12 14.93
C CYS A 95 -10.02 4.12 16.46
N GLY A 96 -10.22 5.28 17.09
CA GLY A 96 -10.38 5.40 18.55
C GLY A 96 -9.17 4.91 19.36
N ARG A 97 -7.95 4.99 18.80
CA ARG A 97 -6.70 4.52 19.43
C ARG A 97 -5.48 5.32 19.00
N CYS A 98 -4.44 5.30 19.82
CA CYS A 98 -3.13 5.84 19.46
C CYS A 98 -2.36 4.82 18.61
N VAL A 99 -1.71 5.29 17.56
CA VAL A 99 -0.89 4.49 16.64
C VAL A 99 0.52 5.06 16.61
N ARG A 100 1.52 4.21 16.74
CA ARG A 100 2.95 4.57 16.70
C ARG A 100 3.39 4.87 15.27
N ARG A 101 4.23 5.90 15.10
CA ARG A 101 4.64 6.45 13.80
C ARG A 101 3.45 6.52 12.82
N MET A 102 2.33 7.04 13.30
CA MET A 102 1.11 7.11 12.51
C MET A 102 1.34 8.01 11.30
N ASP A 103 1.10 7.47 10.11
CA ASP A 103 1.16 8.26 8.89
C ASP A 103 -0.21 8.88 8.61
N HIS A 104 -1.23 8.05 8.37
CA HIS A 104 -2.60 8.51 8.17
C HIS A 104 -3.61 7.41 8.49
N HIS A 105 -4.89 7.77 8.57
CA HIS A 105 -5.98 6.81 8.48
C HIS A 105 -6.40 6.67 7.02
N CYS A 106 -6.39 5.44 6.50
CA CYS A 106 -6.73 5.18 5.10
C CYS A 106 -8.10 4.50 5.02
N PRO A 107 -9.14 5.19 4.51
CA PRO A 107 -10.46 4.59 4.36
C PRO A 107 -10.47 3.35 3.45
N TRP A 108 -9.60 3.33 2.44
CA TRP A 108 -9.50 2.26 1.44
C TRP A 108 -8.97 0.92 1.98
N VAL A 109 -8.26 0.97 3.11
CA VAL A 109 -7.81 -0.23 3.83
C VAL A 109 -8.51 -0.37 5.18
N ASN A 110 -9.48 0.52 5.46
CA ASN A 110 -10.24 0.56 6.72
C ASN A 110 -9.36 0.40 7.98
N ASN A 111 -8.16 0.99 7.94
CA ASN A 111 -7.17 0.87 9.02
C ASN A 111 -6.24 2.10 8.98
N CYS A 112 -5.53 2.35 10.09
CA CYS A 112 -4.40 3.28 10.04
C CYS A 112 -3.24 2.66 9.27
N VAL A 113 -2.45 3.52 8.63
CA VAL A 113 -1.11 3.20 8.16
C VAL A 113 -0.12 3.74 9.18
N GLY A 114 0.69 2.84 9.74
CA GLY A 114 1.71 3.15 10.74
C GLY A 114 2.87 2.16 10.63
N GLU A 115 3.83 2.22 11.55
CA GLU A 115 5.04 1.38 11.45
C GLU A 115 4.77 -0.13 11.35
N GLY A 116 3.65 -0.62 11.90
CA GLY A 116 3.32 -2.05 11.91
C GLY A 116 2.86 -2.59 10.55
N ASN A 117 2.36 -1.74 9.66
CA ASN A 117 1.81 -2.14 8.36
C ASN A 117 2.26 -1.28 7.17
N GLN A 118 3.16 -0.31 7.37
CA GLN A 118 3.66 0.60 6.33
C GLN A 118 4.25 -0.16 5.13
N LYS A 119 5.02 -1.23 5.36
CA LYS A 119 5.57 -2.09 4.30
C LYS A 119 4.46 -2.60 3.37
N TYR A 120 3.39 -3.13 3.96
CA TYR A 120 2.28 -3.72 3.21
C TYR A 120 1.51 -2.67 2.42
N PHE A 121 1.33 -1.46 2.99
CA PHE A 121 0.70 -0.36 2.28
C PHE A 121 1.52 0.08 1.06
N VAL A 122 2.84 0.21 1.21
CA VAL A 122 3.74 0.55 0.08
C VAL A 122 3.64 -0.49 -1.02
N LEU A 123 3.71 -1.78 -0.67
CA LEU A 123 3.55 -2.88 -1.64
C LEU A 123 2.18 -2.86 -2.31
N PHE A 124 1.11 -2.62 -1.55
CA PHE A 124 -0.23 -2.50 -2.10
C PHE A 124 -0.31 -1.38 -3.17
N THR A 125 0.17 -0.17 -2.85
CA THR A 125 0.15 0.94 -3.82
C THR A 125 1.02 0.66 -5.05
N MET A 126 2.19 0.03 -4.88
CA MET A 126 3.08 -0.35 -5.99
C MET A 126 2.40 -1.38 -6.90
N TYR A 127 1.82 -2.43 -6.34
CA TYR A 127 1.18 -3.49 -7.14
C TYR A 127 -0.06 -3.01 -7.87
N ILE A 128 -0.86 -2.12 -7.29
CA ILE A 128 -1.98 -1.50 -8.01
C ILE A 128 -1.50 -0.59 -9.14
N ALA A 129 -0.43 0.19 -8.95
CA ALA A 129 0.15 1.00 -10.01
C ALA A 129 0.65 0.13 -11.19
N LEU A 130 1.34 -0.97 -10.88
CA LEU A 130 1.80 -1.94 -11.87
C LEU A 130 0.64 -2.64 -12.59
N LEU A 131 -0.38 -3.09 -11.84
CA LEU A 131 -1.57 -3.72 -12.39
C LEU A 131 -2.34 -2.78 -13.33
N SER A 132 -2.49 -1.52 -12.93
CA SER A 132 -3.16 -0.49 -13.74
C SER A 132 -2.37 -0.18 -15.02
N THR A 133 -1.05 -0.05 -14.92
CA THR A 133 -0.18 0.15 -16.09
C THR A 133 -0.26 -1.05 -17.05
N HIS A 134 -0.31 -2.27 -16.51
CA HIS A 134 -0.44 -3.49 -17.30
C HIS A 134 -1.82 -3.59 -17.99
N ALA A 135 -2.89 -3.18 -17.32
CA ALA A 135 -4.22 -3.08 -17.93
C ALA A 135 -4.26 -2.08 -19.10
N ILE A 136 -3.60 -0.90 -18.96
CA ILE A 136 -3.45 0.08 -20.05
C ILE A 136 -2.69 -0.54 -21.23
N TYR A 137 -1.56 -1.21 -20.96
CA TYR A 137 -0.79 -1.91 -21.98
C TYR A 137 -1.66 -2.88 -22.78
N TRP A 138 -2.44 -3.73 -22.09
CA TRP A 138 -3.33 -4.68 -22.74
C TRP A 138 -4.44 -4.00 -23.55
N ALA A 139 -5.03 -2.93 -23.03
CA ALA A 139 -6.08 -2.20 -23.75
C ALA A 139 -5.55 -1.57 -25.04
N VAL A 140 -4.35 -0.98 -25.00
CA VAL A 140 -3.66 -0.45 -26.19
C VAL A 140 -3.31 -1.58 -27.16
N TRP A 141 -2.78 -2.69 -26.66
CA TRP A 141 -2.46 -3.85 -27.48
C TRP A 141 -3.66 -4.39 -28.24
N GLN A 142 -4.80 -4.58 -27.55
CA GLN A 142 -6.05 -5.00 -28.18
C GLN A 142 -6.53 -3.99 -29.21
N PHE A 143 -6.51 -2.69 -28.88
CA PHE A 143 -6.89 -1.65 -29.83
C PHE A 143 -6.04 -1.70 -31.11
N VAL A 144 -4.72 -1.84 -30.99
CA VAL A 144 -3.80 -1.93 -32.14
C VAL A 144 -4.03 -3.20 -32.96
N LEU A 145 -4.34 -4.33 -32.33
CA LEU A 145 -4.65 -5.56 -33.08
C LEU A 145 -5.98 -5.43 -33.84
N CYS A 146 -7.00 -4.83 -33.24
CA CYS A 146 -8.31 -4.72 -33.84
C CYS A 146 -8.38 -3.66 -34.93
N VAL A 147 -7.70 -2.51 -34.75
CA VAL A 147 -7.67 -1.46 -35.78
C VAL A 147 -6.95 -1.89 -37.06
N ASN A 148 -5.96 -2.77 -36.94
CA ASN A 148 -5.22 -3.33 -38.08
C ASN A 148 -5.87 -4.60 -38.65
N GLY A 149 -6.94 -5.10 -38.04
CA GLY A 149 -7.60 -6.36 -38.38
C GLY A 149 -9.10 -6.21 -38.59
N ASP A 150 -9.82 -7.33 -38.55
CA ASP A 150 -11.28 -7.34 -38.57
C ASP A 150 -11.82 -7.28 -37.13
N TRP A 151 -12.44 -6.15 -36.77
CA TRP A 151 -13.02 -5.91 -35.45
C TRP A 151 -14.06 -6.96 -35.05
N GLN A 152 -14.71 -7.62 -36.02
CA GLN A 152 -15.73 -8.63 -35.74
C GLN A 152 -15.15 -9.90 -35.11
N ASN A 153 -13.88 -10.20 -35.35
CA ASN A 153 -13.21 -11.42 -34.86
C ASN A 153 -12.30 -11.16 -33.64
N CYS A 154 -12.37 -9.95 -33.08
CA CYS A 154 -11.36 -9.46 -32.15
C CYS A 154 -11.67 -9.75 -30.68
N SER A 155 -12.95 -9.94 -30.36
CA SER A 155 -13.46 -10.13 -28.99
C SER A 155 -14.66 -11.07 -28.98
N LEU A 156 -15.01 -11.59 -27.79
CA LEU A 156 -16.25 -12.36 -27.60
C LEU A 156 -17.54 -11.53 -27.73
N PHE A 157 -17.42 -10.20 -27.71
CA PHE A 157 -18.53 -9.27 -27.82
C PHE A 157 -18.54 -8.54 -29.16
N GLU A 158 -19.68 -7.96 -29.51
CA GLU A 158 -19.81 -7.09 -30.68
C GLU A 158 -18.89 -5.86 -30.55
N PRO A 159 -18.34 -5.34 -31.67
CA PRO A 159 -17.43 -4.20 -31.68
C PRO A 159 -17.82 -2.99 -30.81
N PRO A 160 -19.09 -2.50 -30.80
CA PRO A 160 -19.46 -1.36 -29.96
C PRO A 160 -19.36 -1.67 -28.46
N VAL A 161 -19.73 -2.89 -28.04
CA VAL A 161 -19.63 -3.31 -26.63
C VAL A 161 -18.17 -3.39 -26.21
N THR A 162 -17.33 -3.98 -27.05
CA THR A 162 -15.89 -4.08 -26.81
C THR A 162 -15.22 -2.72 -26.69
N ALA A 163 -15.57 -1.78 -27.56
CA ALA A 163 -15.06 -0.41 -27.49
C ALA A 163 -15.43 0.25 -26.16
N ILE A 164 -16.69 0.11 -25.71
CA ILE A 164 -17.17 0.66 -24.43
C ILE A 164 -16.39 0.04 -23.26
N LEU A 165 -16.22 -1.28 -23.23
CA LEU A 165 -15.48 -1.97 -22.17
C LEU A 165 -14.02 -1.50 -22.09
N LEU A 166 -13.34 -1.36 -23.24
CA LEU A 166 -11.96 -0.87 -23.31
C LEU A 166 -11.85 0.59 -22.84
N VAL A 167 -12.79 1.46 -23.21
CA VAL A 167 -12.80 2.86 -22.77
C VAL A 167 -12.93 2.95 -21.26
N PHE A 168 -13.87 2.23 -20.64
CA PHE A 168 -14.02 2.22 -19.19
C PHE A 168 -12.81 1.62 -18.48
N LEU A 169 -12.22 0.56 -19.03
CA LEU A 169 -11.02 -0.05 -18.47
C LEU A 169 -9.83 0.92 -18.50
N ILE A 170 -9.62 1.62 -19.61
CA ILE A 170 -8.55 2.63 -19.74
C ILE A 170 -8.77 3.77 -18.75
N PHE A 171 -10.00 4.28 -18.65
CA PHE A 171 -10.34 5.36 -17.74
C PHE A 171 -10.07 4.97 -16.27
N GLU A 172 -10.55 3.80 -15.86
CA GLU A 172 -10.31 3.23 -14.54
C GLU A 172 -8.80 3.07 -14.28
N ALA A 173 -8.09 2.43 -15.21
CA ALA A 173 -6.67 2.14 -15.05
C ALA A 173 -5.82 3.42 -14.96
N ILE A 174 -6.14 4.46 -15.73
CA ILE A 174 -5.43 5.75 -15.63
C ILE A 174 -5.67 6.39 -14.27
N LEU A 175 -6.92 6.42 -13.80
CA LEU A 175 -7.27 7.00 -12.51
C LEU A 175 -6.50 6.31 -11.37
N PHE A 176 -6.53 4.98 -11.33
CA PHE A 176 -5.83 4.21 -10.31
C PHE A 176 -4.32 4.28 -10.45
N ALA A 177 -3.77 4.27 -11.67
CA ALA A 177 -2.33 4.41 -11.89
C ALA A 177 -1.82 5.74 -11.33
N ILE A 178 -2.46 6.86 -11.65
CA ILE A 178 -2.05 8.20 -11.17
C ILE A 178 -2.15 8.26 -9.65
N PHE A 179 -3.31 7.89 -9.09
CA PHE A 179 -3.54 7.96 -7.65
C PHE A 179 -2.53 7.11 -6.86
N THR A 180 -2.32 5.86 -7.28
CA THR A 180 -1.43 4.95 -6.56
C THR A 180 0.04 5.23 -6.80
N LEU A 181 0.44 5.77 -7.95
CA LEU A 181 1.81 6.21 -8.20
C LEU A 181 2.18 7.41 -7.32
N ILE A 182 1.26 8.37 -7.14
CA ILE A 182 1.45 9.51 -6.23
C ILE A 182 1.62 8.99 -4.81
N MET A 183 0.68 8.16 -4.33
CA MET A 183 0.73 7.58 -2.99
C MET A 183 2.00 6.75 -2.75
N PHE A 184 2.41 5.94 -3.71
CA PHE A 184 3.65 5.17 -3.65
C PHE A 184 4.87 6.10 -3.52
N SER A 185 4.95 7.12 -4.38
CA SER A 185 6.04 8.09 -4.37
C SER A 185 6.11 8.89 -3.08
N THR A 186 4.96 9.32 -2.54
CA THR A 186 4.91 10.03 -1.26
C THR A 186 5.34 9.14 -0.11
N GLN A 187 4.92 7.87 -0.08
CA GLN A 187 5.37 6.94 0.96
C GLN A 187 6.87 6.66 0.90
N LEU A 188 7.44 6.48 -0.30
CA LEU A 188 8.88 6.30 -0.46
C LEU A 188 9.64 7.55 0.03
N SER A 189 9.19 8.74 -0.36
CA SER A 189 9.77 10.00 0.11
C SER A 189 9.71 10.13 1.63
N SER A 190 8.54 9.84 2.24
CA SER A 190 8.35 9.82 3.68
C SER A 190 9.29 8.85 4.39
N ILE A 191 9.51 7.65 3.85
CA ILE A 191 10.45 6.69 4.41
C ILE A 191 11.89 7.19 4.28
N CYS A 192 12.29 7.66 3.10
CA CYS A 192 13.65 8.16 2.84
C CYS A 192 14.01 9.33 3.75
N ASN A 193 13.07 10.26 3.97
CA ASN A 193 13.25 11.43 4.84
C ASN A 193 12.98 11.14 6.33
N ASP A 194 12.68 9.88 6.69
CA ASP A 194 12.24 9.45 8.03
C ASP A 194 11.12 10.33 8.61
N GLN A 195 10.15 10.74 7.79
CA GLN A 195 9.09 11.67 8.16
C GLN A 195 7.71 11.10 7.84
N THR A 196 6.79 11.11 8.80
CA THR A 196 5.38 10.74 8.58
C THR A 196 4.60 11.89 7.94
N CYS A 197 3.46 11.60 7.31
CA CYS A 197 2.56 12.62 6.76
C CYS A 197 2.15 13.67 7.83
N ILE A 198 1.88 13.24 9.07
CA ILE A 198 1.55 14.16 10.17
C ILE A 198 2.73 15.07 10.52
N GLU A 199 3.94 14.53 10.61
CA GLU A 199 5.15 15.31 10.89
C GLU A 199 5.43 16.33 9.79
N SER A 200 5.22 15.94 8.53
CA SER A 200 5.33 16.84 7.37
C SER A 200 4.33 17.99 7.44
N MET A 201 3.05 17.71 7.71
CA MET A 201 2.02 18.75 7.86
C MET A 201 2.26 19.69 9.05
N LYS A 202 2.95 19.21 10.10
CA LYS A 202 3.26 20.00 11.29
C LYS A 202 4.61 20.73 11.21
N ASN A 203 5.37 20.55 10.13
CA ASN A 203 6.76 20.99 10.03
C ASN A 203 7.62 20.53 11.22
N GLU A 204 7.31 19.35 11.77
CA GLU A 204 8.12 18.72 12.81
C GLU A 204 9.25 17.95 12.10
N GLN A 205 10.48 18.43 12.23
CA GLN A 205 11.68 17.69 11.81
C GLN A 205 12.30 17.03 13.02
N TYR A 206 12.28 15.70 13.03
CA TYR A 206 13.16 14.94 13.91
C TYR A 206 14.56 14.92 13.30
N ASN A 207 15.62 14.87 14.14
CA ASN A 207 17.01 14.77 13.64
C ASN A 207 17.07 13.70 12.57
N SER A 208 17.44 14.11 11.34
CA SER A 208 17.43 13.25 10.17
C SER A 208 18.11 11.93 10.53
N GLY A 209 17.33 10.85 10.51
CA GLY A 209 17.85 9.51 10.66
C GLY A 209 18.92 9.23 9.60
N PRO A 210 19.60 8.08 9.68
CA PRO A 210 20.64 7.73 8.72
C PRO A 210 20.13 7.81 7.26
N ASP A 211 21.08 7.84 6.31
CA ASP A 211 20.88 7.76 4.85
C ASP A 211 19.57 7.04 4.47
N GLY A 212 18.75 7.65 3.59
CA GLY A 212 17.40 7.18 3.26
C GLY A 212 17.33 5.71 2.83
N TRP A 213 18.42 5.18 2.30
CA TRP A 213 18.58 3.74 2.03
C TRP A 213 18.47 2.85 3.27
N LYS A 214 19.04 3.27 4.41
CA LYS A 214 18.93 2.55 5.70
C LYS A 214 17.50 2.59 6.24
N ASN A 215 16.78 3.69 6.04
CA ASN A 215 15.37 3.79 6.45
C ASN A 215 14.51 2.81 5.64
N LEU A 216 14.76 2.67 4.34
CA LEU A 216 14.11 1.64 3.52
C LEU A 216 14.44 0.23 4.03
N GLN A 217 15.70 -0.08 4.34
CA GLN A 217 16.07 -1.37 4.93
C GLN A 217 15.34 -1.65 6.24
N MET A 218 15.15 -0.64 7.09
CA MET A 218 14.40 -0.77 8.33
C MET A 218 12.92 -1.10 8.10
N ILE A 219 12.27 -0.51 7.09
CA ILE A 219 10.86 -0.81 6.80
C ILE A 219 10.69 -2.17 6.10
N PHE A 220 11.56 -2.49 5.15
CA PHE A 220 11.41 -3.67 4.30
C PHE A 220 12.04 -4.95 4.88
N GLY A 221 12.82 -4.84 5.97
CA GLY A 221 13.29 -5.97 6.75
C GLY A 221 14.71 -6.44 6.43
N GLY A 222 15.64 -5.49 6.30
CA GLY A 222 17.07 -5.73 6.09
C GLY A 222 17.55 -5.30 4.69
N PRO A 223 18.73 -5.79 4.27
CA PRO A 223 19.30 -5.48 2.96
C PRO A 223 18.35 -5.78 1.81
N PHE A 224 18.55 -5.07 0.69
CA PHE A 224 17.75 -5.26 -0.52
C PHE A 224 17.75 -6.72 -0.96
N SER A 225 16.54 -7.28 -1.11
CA SER A 225 16.32 -8.67 -1.49
C SER A 225 14.90 -8.88 -2.01
N LEU A 226 14.61 -10.04 -2.60
CA LEU A 226 13.25 -10.40 -3.04
C LEU A 226 12.20 -10.34 -1.91
N ARG A 227 12.61 -10.37 -0.64
CA ARG A 227 11.72 -10.21 0.52
C ARG A 227 11.08 -8.83 0.62
N TRP A 228 11.67 -7.83 -0.01
CA TRP A 228 11.12 -6.48 -0.06
C TRP A 228 9.77 -6.49 -0.77
N PHE A 229 9.68 -7.25 -1.86
CA PHE A 229 8.51 -7.42 -2.69
C PHE A 229 7.57 -8.54 -2.20
N ASN A 230 7.86 -9.18 -1.07
CA ASN A 230 7.04 -10.28 -0.58
C ASN A 230 6.08 -9.80 0.52
N PRO A 231 4.75 -9.76 0.28
CA PRO A 231 3.77 -9.36 1.31
C PRO A 231 3.61 -10.39 2.43
N PHE A 232 4.15 -11.60 2.28
CA PHE A 232 4.17 -12.62 3.32
C PHE A 232 5.40 -12.51 4.24
N ALA A 233 6.42 -11.75 3.83
CA ALA A 233 7.57 -11.49 4.68
C ALA A 233 7.21 -10.40 5.71
N ALA A 234 7.43 -10.71 6.99
CA ALA A 234 7.17 -9.77 8.08
C ALA A 234 7.93 -8.44 7.90
N PRO A 235 7.34 -7.30 8.28
CA PRO A 235 8.08 -6.05 8.41
C PRO A 235 9.06 -6.17 9.57
N HIS A 236 10.12 -5.37 9.56
CA HIS A 236 10.98 -5.26 10.72
C HIS A 236 10.36 -4.28 11.71
N LEU A 237 9.92 -4.81 12.86
CA LEU A 237 9.42 -4.03 13.98
C LEU A 237 10.61 -3.59 14.83
N SER A 238 10.71 -2.29 15.13
CA SER A 238 11.74 -1.79 16.04
C SER A 238 11.62 -2.46 17.42
N LYS A 239 12.74 -2.76 18.10
CA LYS A 239 12.74 -3.37 19.44
C LYS A 239 11.90 -2.59 20.47
N LEU A 240 11.77 -1.27 20.30
CA LEU A 240 10.91 -0.42 21.13
C LEU A 240 9.43 -0.84 21.05
N ALA A 241 8.99 -1.52 20.00
CA ALA A 241 7.65 -2.08 19.90
C ALA A 241 7.34 -3.11 20.99
N PHE A 242 8.34 -3.88 21.41
CA PHE A 242 8.17 -4.92 22.43
C PHE A 242 8.19 -4.37 23.86
N GLU A 243 8.90 -3.26 24.11
CA GLU A 243 8.95 -2.64 25.46
C GLU A 243 7.63 -1.96 25.86
N TYR A 244 6.76 -1.64 24.89
CA TYR A 244 5.44 -1.06 25.13
C TYR A 244 4.28 -2.05 25.05
N SER A 245 4.54 -3.31 24.71
CA SER A 245 3.53 -4.36 24.54
C SER A 245 3.45 -5.32 25.73
N VAL A 246 3.96 -4.93 26.90
CA VAL A 246 3.89 -5.69 28.16
C VAL A 246 2.99 -4.96 29.15
#